data_AF-A0A1H0Z7M3-F1
#
_entry.id   AF-A0A1H0Z7M3-F1
#
_cell.length_a   1.000
_cell.length_b   1.000
_cell.length_c   1.000
_cell.angle_alpha   90.00
_cell.angle_beta   90.00
_cell.angle_gamma   90.00
#
_symmetry.space_group_name_H-M   'P 1'
#
loop_
_entity.id
_entity.type
_entity.pdbx_description
1 polymer ?
#
loop_
_entity_poly.entity_id
_entity_poly.type
_entity_poly.pdbx_seq_one_letter_code
_entity_poly.pdbx_strand_id
1 'polypeptide(L)'
;MESDGSIRIVEERILTIDGIISNSGLLTKTGTLILTAINTWTGGLSIDEDEIQFDDLSNLGTSTTTLNGGILIYTAFNEDSASGEAVLGENASVFSIQDSSSKFEISTDLAGAAGLTIQGDSTTELTGNNSGWSGDITVVSSTLELSEHDSLSIRKLTLNDSTLIVVPSGDLALDNFALTGTSSTIDVEDPSGSVTISDDLTGPTNLNTTGSGK
;
A
#
# COMPACT_ATOMS: atom_id res chain seq x y z
N MET A 1 -16.81 29.82 -7.79
CA MET A 1 -15.90 29.23 -8.78
C MET A 1 -14.98 28.34 -7.99
N GLU A 2 -15.34 27.07 -7.91
CA GLU A 2 -14.44 26.03 -7.43
C GLU A 2 -13.48 25.80 -8.60
N SER A 3 -12.27 26.36 -8.53
CA SER A 3 -11.23 25.97 -9.48
C SER A 3 -10.46 24.82 -8.84
N ASP A 4 -10.50 23.69 -9.53
CA ASP A 4 -9.40 22.74 -9.54
C ASP A 4 -8.06 23.49 -9.60
N GLY A 5 -7.15 23.13 -8.69
CA GLY A 5 -5.82 23.71 -8.62
C GLY A 5 -4.85 22.75 -9.29
N SER A 6 -4.14 23.18 -10.32
CA SER A 6 -3.03 22.39 -10.87
C SER A 6 -1.70 22.91 -10.35
N ILE A 7 -0.87 22.01 -9.79
CA ILE A 7 0.53 22.28 -9.47
C ILE A 7 1.38 21.48 -10.44
N ARG A 8 1.95 22.15 -11.43
CA ARG A 8 2.89 21.52 -12.36
C ARG A 8 4.32 21.65 -11.83
N ILE A 9 4.94 20.54 -11.44
CA ILE A 9 6.41 20.50 -11.28
C ILE A 9 7.01 19.99 -12.58
N VAL A 10 8.18 20.51 -12.92
CA VAL A 10 9.01 19.94 -13.99
C VAL A 10 9.41 18.51 -13.58
N GLU A 11 9.38 17.58 -14.53
CA GLU A 11 9.88 16.20 -14.33
C GLU A 11 11.24 16.20 -13.62
N GLU A 12 11.48 15.20 -12.77
CA GLU A 12 12.70 15.01 -11.97
C GLU A 12 13.01 16.13 -10.95
N ARG A 13 12.08 17.07 -10.72
CA ARG A 13 12.21 18.04 -9.63
C ARG A 13 11.34 17.70 -8.44
N ILE A 14 11.90 17.98 -7.27
CA ILE A 14 11.22 17.92 -5.98
C ILE A 14 10.70 19.32 -5.66
N LEU A 15 9.41 19.43 -5.34
CA LEU A 15 8.84 20.61 -4.68
C LEU A 15 8.48 20.22 -3.25
N THR A 16 8.93 21.01 -2.29
CA THR A 16 8.43 20.94 -0.92
C THR A 16 7.39 22.03 -0.72
N ILE A 17 6.21 21.67 -0.24
CA ILE A 17 5.19 22.60 0.20
C ILE A 17 5.07 22.50 1.72
N ASP A 18 5.53 23.57 2.38
CA ASP A 18 5.49 23.76 3.84
C ASP A 18 4.35 24.68 4.29
N GLY A 19 3.58 25.21 3.34
CA GLY A 19 2.37 26.01 3.59
C GLY A 19 1.09 25.17 3.55
N ILE A 20 0.06 25.63 4.28
CA ILE A 20 -1.26 24.98 4.31
C ILE A 20 -1.98 25.16 2.97
N ILE A 21 -2.43 24.05 2.39
CA ILE A 21 -3.37 24.00 1.27
C ILE A 21 -4.78 23.72 1.84
N SER A 22 -5.76 24.58 1.54
CA SER A 22 -7.07 24.62 2.22
C SER A 22 -8.30 24.75 1.31
N ASN A 23 -8.17 24.51 0.00
CA ASN A 23 -9.27 24.61 -0.97
C ASN A 23 -9.96 23.27 -1.24
N SER A 24 -11.12 23.30 -1.90
CA SER A 24 -11.93 22.12 -2.24
C SER A 24 -11.67 21.54 -3.65
N GLY A 25 -10.81 22.17 -4.46
CA GLY A 25 -10.48 21.69 -5.80
C GLY A 25 -9.56 20.47 -5.77
N LEU A 26 -9.67 19.59 -6.78
CA LEU A 26 -8.71 18.50 -6.99
C LEU A 26 -7.31 19.08 -7.25
N LEU A 27 -6.30 18.48 -6.63
CA LEU A 27 -4.89 18.79 -6.88
C LEU A 27 -4.34 17.82 -7.92
N THR A 28 -4.05 18.31 -9.13
CA THR A 28 -3.34 17.53 -10.18
C THR A 28 -1.89 17.96 -10.30
N LYS A 29 -1.01 17.00 -10.53
CA LYS A 29 0.41 17.12 -10.22
C LYS A 29 1.30 16.33 -11.22
N THR A 30 2.49 16.86 -11.56
CA THR A 30 3.57 16.20 -12.37
C THR A 30 4.94 16.34 -11.67
N GLY A 31 5.76 15.29 -11.45
CA GLY A 31 7.05 15.24 -10.67
C GLY A 31 6.96 14.71 -9.21
N THR A 32 7.98 14.96 -8.35
CA THR A 32 7.95 14.56 -6.92
C THR A 32 7.49 15.72 -6.02
N LEU A 33 6.50 15.50 -5.15
CA LEU A 33 6.00 16.50 -4.18
C LEU A 33 6.18 16.01 -2.74
N ILE A 34 6.75 16.86 -1.88
CA ILE A 34 6.85 16.64 -0.45
C ILE A 34 5.87 17.59 0.25
N LEU A 35 4.93 17.03 1.00
CA LEU A 35 3.96 17.77 1.81
C LEU A 35 4.35 17.65 3.28
N THR A 36 4.61 18.77 3.96
CA THR A 36 5.03 18.78 5.38
C THR A 36 4.10 19.58 6.27
N ALA A 37 3.14 20.31 5.70
CA ALA A 37 2.17 21.10 6.46
C ALA A 37 0.95 20.26 6.85
N ILE A 38 0.24 20.68 7.90
CA ILE A 38 -1.11 20.18 8.21
C ILE A 38 -2.07 20.78 7.20
N ASN A 39 -2.53 19.97 6.26
CA ASN A 39 -3.38 20.39 5.17
C ASN A 39 -4.85 20.12 5.48
N THR A 40 -5.73 21.00 5.00
CA THR A 40 -7.17 20.94 5.29
C THR A 40 -8.01 20.94 4.02
N TRP A 41 -7.44 20.57 2.88
CA TRP A 41 -8.21 20.43 1.64
C TRP A 41 -9.18 19.25 1.76
N THR A 42 -10.35 19.42 1.13
CA THR A 42 -11.45 18.45 1.18
C THR A 42 -11.78 17.89 -0.21
N GLY A 43 -11.04 18.28 -1.26
CA GLY A 43 -11.30 17.90 -2.64
C GLY A 43 -10.84 16.49 -3.03
N GLY A 44 -10.23 15.77 -2.09
CA GLY A 44 -9.47 14.54 -2.39
C GLY A 44 -8.09 14.84 -2.99
N LEU A 45 -7.23 13.82 -2.96
CA LEU A 45 -5.91 13.83 -3.59
C LEU A 45 -5.86 12.67 -4.60
N SER A 46 -5.64 12.96 -5.88
CA SER A 46 -5.36 11.93 -6.89
C SER A 46 -3.88 11.96 -7.23
N ILE A 47 -3.24 10.80 -7.21
CA ILE A 47 -1.82 10.64 -7.56
C ILE A 47 -1.73 9.94 -8.90
N ASP A 48 -1.58 10.73 -9.97
CA ASP A 48 -1.52 10.25 -11.35
C ASP A 48 -0.05 10.20 -11.81
N GLU A 49 0.51 9.00 -11.99
CA GLU A 49 1.87 8.73 -12.51
C GLU A 49 3.06 9.33 -11.72
N ASP A 50 2.78 10.02 -10.61
CA ASP A 50 3.70 10.89 -9.88
C ASP A 50 4.08 10.39 -8.49
N GLU A 51 5.07 11.03 -7.84
CA GLU A 51 5.46 10.72 -6.46
C GLU A 51 4.96 11.77 -5.47
N ILE A 52 4.35 11.33 -4.36
CA ILE A 52 4.03 12.18 -3.21
C ILE A 52 4.67 11.59 -1.96
N GLN A 53 5.40 12.43 -1.23
CA GLN A 53 5.98 12.12 0.05
C GLN A 53 5.24 12.85 1.18
N PHE A 54 4.98 12.14 2.27
CA PHE A 54 4.38 12.66 3.49
C PHE A 54 4.96 11.96 4.73
N ASP A 55 4.92 12.64 5.88
CA ASP A 55 5.35 12.09 7.17
C ASP A 55 4.22 12.09 8.21
N ASP A 56 3.08 12.71 7.91
CA ASP A 56 1.88 12.68 8.73
C ASP A 56 0.64 12.65 7.83
N LEU A 57 -0.39 11.89 8.20
CA LEU A 57 -1.62 11.78 7.41
C LEU A 57 -2.30 13.12 7.18
N SER A 58 -2.18 14.04 8.13
CA SER A 58 -2.68 15.40 8.00
C SER A 58 -2.00 16.17 6.86
N ASN A 59 -0.85 15.72 6.34
CA ASN A 59 -0.26 16.27 5.12
C ASN A 59 -1.09 15.98 3.87
N LEU A 60 -1.89 14.91 3.85
CA LEU A 60 -2.69 14.49 2.69
C LEU A 60 -4.09 15.12 2.65
N GLY A 61 -4.39 16.03 3.58
CA GLY A 61 -5.70 16.66 3.72
C GLY A 61 -6.66 15.81 4.54
N THR A 62 -7.96 16.08 4.41
CA THR A 62 -9.00 15.45 5.24
C THR A 62 -9.91 14.50 4.46
N SER A 63 -9.52 14.13 3.24
CA SER A 63 -10.32 13.30 2.35
C SER A 63 -9.48 12.14 1.83
N THR A 64 -10.16 11.15 1.26
CA THR A 64 -9.54 9.94 0.73
C THR A 64 -8.45 10.26 -0.30
N THR A 65 -7.33 9.55 -0.20
CA THR A 65 -6.25 9.59 -1.19
C THR A 65 -6.49 8.50 -2.24
N THR A 66 -6.51 8.87 -3.52
CA THR A 66 -6.64 7.96 -4.66
C THR A 66 -5.27 7.77 -5.31
N LEU A 67 -4.80 6.53 -5.39
CA LEU A 67 -3.56 6.16 -6.08
C LEU A 67 -3.90 5.70 -7.51
N ASN A 68 -3.54 6.48 -8.52
CA ASN A 68 -3.89 6.22 -9.92
C ASN A 68 -2.66 6.21 -10.83
N GLY A 69 -1.68 5.36 -10.52
CA GLY A 69 -0.49 5.15 -11.35
C GLY A 69 0.81 5.67 -10.74
N GLY A 70 0.74 6.36 -9.59
CA GLY A 70 1.88 6.99 -8.93
C GLY A 70 2.46 6.21 -7.76
N ILE A 71 3.37 6.87 -7.03
CA ILE A 71 4.02 6.38 -5.82
C ILE A 71 3.61 7.26 -4.64
N LEU A 72 3.00 6.66 -3.62
CA LEU A 72 2.79 7.29 -2.33
C LEU A 72 3.88 6.83 -1.36
N ILE A 73 4.65 7.79 -0.83
CA ILE A 73 5.84 7.56 -0.01
C ILE A 73 5.59 8.07 1.41
N TYR A 74 5.53 7.17 2.39
CA TYR A 74 5.46 7.49 3.81
C TYR A 74 6.88 7.50 4.41
N THR A 75 7.30 8.60 5.05
CA THR A 75 8.67 8.76 5.57
C THR A 75 8.73 9.08 7.06
N ALA A 76 7.64 8.90 7.78
CA ALA A 76 7.64 9.12 9.21
C ALA A 76 8.56 8.12 9.91
N PHE A 77 9.17 8.56 11.02
CA PHE A 77 10.02 7.73 11.86
C PHE A 77 9.31 7.52 13.18
N ASN A 78 8.51 6.47 13.26
CA ASN A 78 7.77 6.11 14.46
C ASN A 78 7.65 4.60 14.54
N GLU A 79 8.03 4.04 15.69
CA GLU A 79 7.75 2.62 16.00
C GLU A 79 6.26 2.36 16.25
N ASP A 80 5.42 3.41 16.21
CA ASP A 80 3.97 3.37 16.36
C ASP A 80 3.28 3.25 14.99
N SER A 81 2.27 2.39 14.90
CA SER A 81 1.41 2.22 13.72
C SER A 81 0.70 3.53 13.34
N ALA A 82 0.75 3.89 12.05
CA ALA A 82 -0.13 4.89 11.44
C ALA A 82 -1.27 4.20 10.69
N SER A 83 -2.41 4.86 10.51
CA SER A 83 -3.55 4.31 9.75
C SER A 83 -4.19 5.34 8.84
N GLY A 84 -4.38 5.01 7.56
CA GLY A 84 -4.88 5.95 6.56
C GLY A 84 -5.95 5.36 5.66
N GLU A 85 -6.75 6.26 5.07
CA GLU A 85 -7.72 5.92 4.04
C GLU A 85 -7.09 6.10 2.65
N ALA A 86 -6.94 5.00 1.92
CA ALA A 86 -6.42 4.98 0.56
C ALA A 86 -7.31 4.15 -0.37
N VAL A 87 -7.55 4.65 -1.58
CA VAL A 87 -8.25 3.90 -2.64
C VAL A 87 -7.35 3.79 -3.87
N LEU A 88 -7.52 2.72 -4.63
CA LEU A 88 -6.84 2.56 -5.91
C LEU A 88 -7.72 3.11 -7.03
N GLY A 89 -7.08 3.80 -7.97
CA GLY A 89 -7.67 4.27 -9.22
C GLY A 89 -7.69 3.18 -10.29
N GLU A 90 -7.47 3.57 -11.55
CA GLU A 90 -7.49 2.66 -12.69
C GLU A 90 -6.10 2.09 -13.00
N ASN A 91 -5.04 2.82 -12.64
CA ASN A 91 -3.65 2.46 -12.94
C ASN A 91 -2.93 1.85 -11.72
N ALA A 92 -2.03 0.91 -12.00
CA ALA A 92 -1.24 0.25 -10.96
C ALA A 92 -0.35 1.25 -10.21
N SER A 93 -0.35 1.18 -8.88
CA SER A 93 0.31 2.17 -8.02
C SER A 93 1.31 1.53 -7.07
N VAL A 94 2.20 2.35 -6.52
CA VAL A 94 3.20 1.94 -5.54
C VAL A 94 2.91 2.62 -4.21
N PHE A 95 2.89 1.84 -3.14
CA PHE A 95 2.95 2.33 -1.78
C PHE A 95 4.32 1.99 -1.19
N SER A 96 5.07 3.02 -0.81
CA SER A 96 6.42 2.88 -0.28
C SER A 96 6.49 3.49 1.10
N ILE A 97 7.03 2.77 2.08
CA ILE A 97 7.33 3.34 3.40
C ILE A 97 8.84 3.32 3.53
N GLN A 98 9.49 4.45 3.79
CA GLN A 98 10.96 4.54 3.85
C GLN A 98 11.48 4.53 5.29
N ASP A 99 10.86 3.72 6.13
CA ASP A 99 11.30 3.45 7.49
C ASP A 99 10.98 2.01 7.87
N SER A 100 12.03 1.22 8.14
CA SER A 100 11.88 -0.22 8.37
C SER A 100 11.20 -0.57 9.70
N SER A 101 11.15 0.37 10.64
CA SER A 101 10.41 0.22 11.90
C SER A 101 8.93 0.57 11.79
N SER A 102 8.53 1.24 10.71
CA SER A 102 7.16 1.75 10.57
C SER A 102 6.19 0.67 10.15
N LYS A 103 4.97 0.76 10.70
CA LYS A 103 3.78 0.02 10.27
C LYS A 103 2.72 1.00 9.78
N PHE A 104 2.13 0.74 8.62
CA PHE A 104 1.02 1.54 8.09
C PHE A 104 -0.20 0.65 7.79
N GLU A 105 -1.34 0.98 8.39
CA GLU A 105 -2.62 0.34 8.14
C GLU A 105 -3.38 1.04 7.01
N ILE A 106 -3.77 0.28 5.98
CA ILE A 106 -4.77 0.68 4.99
C ILE A 106 -6.10 0.07 5.43
N SER A 107 -6.96 0.93 5.98
CA SER A 107 -8.23 0.52 6.60
C SER A 107 -9.44 0.58 5.68
N THR A 108 -9.28 1.18 4.51
CA THR A 108 -10.31 1.26 3.48
C THR A 108 -10.41 -0.01 2.66
N ASP A 109 -11.65 -0.36 2.27
CA ASP A 109 -11.91 -1.40 1.29
C ASP A 109 -11.32 -0.98 -0.08
N LEU A 110 -10.33 -1.71 -0.56
CA LEU A 110 -9.81 -1.55 -1.91
C LEU A 110 -10.82 -2.11 -2.92
N ALA A 111 -10.85 -1.52 -4.11
CA ALA A 111 -11.72 -1.94 -5.19
C ALA A 111 -11.08 -1.71 -6.57
N GLY A 112 -11.68 -2.31 -7.61
CA GLY A 112 -11.25 -2.12 -8.99
C GLY A 112 -10.19 -3.13 -9.43
N ALA A 113 -9.46 -2.82 -10.49
CA ALA A 113 -8.50 -3.73 -11.14
C ALA A 113 -7.05 -3.23 -11.12
N ALA A 114 -6.80 -2.03 -10.60
CA ALA A 114 -5.45 -1.48 -10.48
C ALA A 114 -4.59 -2.36 -9.56
N GLY A 115 -3.37 -2.65 -9.99
CA GLY A 115 -2.41 -3.36 -9.14
C GLY A 115 -1.82 -2.47 -8.04
N LEU A 116 -1.29 -3.08 -7.00
CA LEU A 116 -0.60 -2.40 -5.90
C LEU A 116 0.78 -3.04 -5.68
N THR A 117 1.82 -2.22 -5.66
CA THR A 117 3.15 -2.64 -5.20
C THR A 117 3.43 -2.05 -3.84
N ILE A 118 3.82 -2.88 -2.86
CA ILE A 118 4.26 -2.48 -1.53
C ILE A 118 5.77 -2.66 -1.44
N GLN A 119 6.49 -1.65 -0.95
CA GLN A 119 7.95 -1.68 -0.84
C GLN A 119 8.50 -0.80 0.30
N GLY A 120 9.80 -0.96 0.59
CA GLY A 120 10.55 -0.06 1.48
C GLY A 120 10.93 -0.62 2.86
N ASP A 121 11.12 -1.94 2.95
CA ASP A 121 11.62 -2.63 4.15
C ASP A 121 10.76 -2.48 5.41
N SER A 122 9.46 -2.23 5.27
CA SER A 122 8.52 -1.92 6.36
C SER A 122 7.33 -2.90 6.43
N THR A 123 6.36 -2.63 7.32
CA THR A 123 5.09 -3.36 7.38
C THR A 123 3.93 -2.52 6.84
N THR A 124 3.15 -3.07 5.91
CA THR A 124 1.84 -2.56 5.52
C THR A 124 0.77 -3.55 5.97
N GLU A 125 -0.22 -3.09 6.72
CA GLU A 125 -1.37 -3.89 7.17
C GLU A 125 -2.60 -3.57 6.33
N LEU A 126 -3.25 -4.60 5.79
CA LEU A 126 -4.57 -4.47 5.16
C LEU A 126 -5.64 -4.96 6.13
N THR A 127 -6.50 -4.05 6.58
CA THR A 127 -7.63 -4.36 7.48
C THR A 127 -8.99 -4.22 6.79
N GLY A 128 -9.08 -3.53 5.65
CA GLY A 128 -10.32 -3.40 4.87
C GLY A 128 -10.78 -4.70 4.18
N ASN A 129 -12.08 -4.78 3.87
CA ASN A 129 -12.66 -5.87 3.07
C ASN A 129 -12.39 -5.65 1.58
N ASN A 130 -11.34 -6.28 1.09
CA ASN A 130 -10.87 -6.07 -0.29
C ASN A 130 -11.56 -6.98 -1.33
N SER A 131 -12.75 -7.54 -1.05
CA SER A 131 -13.45 -8.45 -1.99
C SER A 131 -13.85 -7.80 -3.32
N GLY A 132 -13.95 -6.47 -3.36
CA GLY A 132 -14.19 -5.69 -4.59
C GLY A 132 -12.93 -5.40 -5.41
N TRP A 133 -11.75 -5.78 -4.91
CA TRP A 133 -10.46 -5.57 -5.57
C TRP A 133 -10.00 -6.83 -6.30
N SER A 134 -9.68 -6.65 -7.58
CA SER A 134 -9.24 -7.71 -8.50
C SER A 134 -7.85 -7.48 -9.06
N GLY A 135 -7.19 -6.39 -8.66
CA GLY A 135 -5.83 -6.08 -9.07
C GLY A 135 -4.81 -6.99 -8.41
N ASP A 136 -3.66 -7.15 -9.07
CA ASP A 136 -2.53 -7.90 -8.55
C ASP A 136 -1.84 -7.12 -7.42
N ILE A 137 -1.30 -7.84 -6.43
CA ILE A 137 -0.46 -7.27 -5.38
C ILE A 137 0.96 -7.82 -5.49
N THR A 138 1.95 -6.93 -5.42
CA THR A 138 3.36 -7.29 -5.37
C THR A 138 3.98 -6.69 -4.11
N VAL A 139 4.66 -7.51 -3.32
CA VAL A 139 5.39 -7.05 -2.13
C VAL A 139 6.87 -7.23 -2.43
N VAL A 140 7.67 -6.18 -2.23
CA VAL A 140 9.11 -6.17 -2.54
C VAL A 140 9.90 -5.73 -1.33
N SER A 141 10.71 -6.64 -0.78
CA SER A 141 11.56 -6.38 0.39
C SER A 141 10.75 -5.68 1.49
N SER A 142 9.62 -6.27 1.88
CA SER A 142 8.66 -5.68 2.83
C SER A 142 7.77 -6.76 3.42
N THR A 143 7.04 -6.38 4.47
CA THR A 143 6.03 -7.19 5.13
C THR A 143 4.64 -6.72 4.74
N LEU A 144 3.81 -7.63 4.26
CA LEU A 144 2.38 -7.45 4.12
C LEU A 144 1.68 -8.20 5.24
N GLU A 145 0.92 -7.51 6.08
CA GLU A 145 0.11 -8.10 7.14
C GLU A 145 -1.36 -8.09 6.74
N LEU A 146 -2.01 -9.24 6.86
CA LEU A 146 -3.44 -9.39 6.60
C LEU A 146 -4.16 -9.62 7.91
N SER A 147 -5.14 -8.76 8.20
CA SER A 147 -5.96 -8.85 9.41
C SER A 147 -7.38 -9.37 9.13
N GLU A 148 -7.78 -9.48 7.85
CA GLU A 148 -9.01 -10.16 7.40
C GLU A 148 -8.76 -11.07 6.18
N HIS A 149 -9.47 -12.21 6.10
CA HIS A 149 -9.24 -13.30 5.13
C HIS A 149 -9.68 -13.02 3.69
N ASP A 150 -10.70 -12.18 3.49
CA ASP A 150 -11.22 -11.85 2.14
C ASP A 150 -10.25 -10.97 1.33
N SER A 151 -9.06 -10.73 1.88
CA SER A 151 -8.06 -9.77 1.39
C SER A 151 -7.22 -10.23 0.21
N LEU A 152 -7.22 -11.51 -0.22
CA LEU A 152 -6.47 -11.95 -1.43
C LEU A 152 -7.08 -13.06 -2.33
N SER A 153 -8.20 -13.69 -1.96
CA SER A 153 -8.74 -14.93 -2.56
C SER A 153 -9.03 -15.01 -4.09
N ILE A 154 -8.78 -13.95 -4.87
CA ILE A 154 -8.92 -13.94 -6.35
C ILE A 154 -7.77 -13.22 -7.06
N ARG A 155 -6.74 -12.79 -6.32
CA ARG A 155 -5.70 -11.86 -6.77
C ARG A 155 -4.40 -12.59 -6.93
N LYS A 156 -3.55 -12.12 -7.85
CA LYS A 156 -2.16 -12.55 -7.85
C LYS A 156 -1.43 -11.91 -6.68
N LEU A 157 -0.85 -12.72 -5.80
CA LEU A 157 0.11 -12.26 -4.80
C LEU A 157 1.51 -12.65 -5.26
N THR A 158 2.37 -11.65 -5.45
CA THR A 158 3.81 -11.88 -5.69
C THR A 158 4.62 -11.42 -4.49
N LEU A 159 5.40 -12.31 -3.88
CA LEU A 159 6.39 -11.93 -2.85
C LEU A 159 7.79 -11.92 -3.47
N ASN A 160 8.51 -10.81 -3.33
CA ASN A 160 9.89 -10.63 -3.79
C ASN A 160 10.78 -10.28 -2.60
N ASP A 161 11.47 -11.27 -2.04
CA ASP A 161 12.26 -11.08 -0.83
C ASP A 161 11.44 -10.50 0.35
N SER A 162 10.21 -11.00 0.51
CA SER A 162 9.17 -10.39 1.37
C SER A 162 8.57 -11.36 2.38
N THR A 163 7.87 -10.80 3.38
CA THR A 163 7.09 -11.56 4.36
C THR A 163 5.60 -11.30 4.18
N LEU A 164 4.79 -12.35 4.20
CA LEU A 164 3.34 -12.27 4.39
C LEU A 164 3.02 -12.70 5.83
N ILE A 165 2.38 -11.84 6.62
CA ILE A 165 1.84 -12.20 7.94
C ILE A 165 0.33 -12.41 7.80
N VAL A 166 -0.17 -13.53 8.30
CA VAL A 166 -1.60 -13.88 8.34
C VAL A 166 -2.03 -13.99 9.80
N VAL A 167 -2.75 -12.99 10.27
CA VAL A 167 -3.25 -12.87 11.65
C VAL A 167 -4.62 -13.54 11.90
N PRO A 168 -5.61 -13.57 10.97
CA PRO A 168 -6.97 -13.93 11.34
C PRO A 168 -7.23 -15.44 11.50
N SER A 169 -8.30 -15.76 12.25
CA SER A 169 -8.72 -17.14 12.53
C SER A 169 -9.44 -17.77 11.33
N GLY A 170 -8.72 -18.50 10.48
CA GLY A 170 -9.31 -19.16 9.30
C GLY A 170 -8.31 -19.50 8.20
N ASP A 171 -8.85 -20.05 7.12
CA ASP A 171 -8.05 -20.54 6.00
C ASP A 171 -7.93 -19.47 4.90
N LEU A 172 -6.70 -19.10 4.54
CA LEU A 172 -6.38 -18.26 3.38
C LEU A 172 -6.00 -19.18 2.21
N ALA A 173 -6.74 -19.07 1.11
CA ALA A 173 -6.37 -19.71 -0.15
C ALA A 173 -5.64 -18.71 -1.06
N LEU A 174 -4.45 -19.08 -1.52
CA LEU A 174 -3.65 -18.35 -2.51
C LEU A 174 -3.63 -19.15 -3.81
N ASP A 175 -4.56 -18.81 -4.71
CA ASP A 175 -4.76 -19.49 -5.99
C ASP A 175 -3.98 -18.89 -7.17
N ASN A 176 -3.27 -17.78 -6.94
CA ASN A 176 -2.37 -17.15 -7.92
C ASN A 176 -1.14 -16.60 -7.19
N PHE A 177 -0.35 -17.50 -6.60
CA PHE A 177 0.79 -17.13 -5.77
C PHE A 177 2.10 -17.25 -6.53
N ALA A 178 2.92 -16.21 -6.49
CA ALA A 178 4.23 -16.17 -7.13
C ALA A 178 5.33 -15.77 -6.14
N LEU A 179 6.49 -16.40 -6.32
CA LEU A 179 7.71 -16.08 -5.61
C LEU A 179 8.75 -15.56 -6.58
N THR A 180 9.43 -14.48 -6.21
CA THR A 180 10.55 -13.91 -6.93
C THR A 180 11.66 -13.52 -5.95
N GLY A 181 12.84 -13.15 -6.46
CA GLY A 181 13.99 -12.84 -5.61
C GLY A 181 14.65 -14.09 -5.04
N THR A 182 15.18 -13.99 -3.83
CA THR A 182 15.98 -15.02 -3.17
C THR A 182 15.22 -15.83 -2.13
N SER A 183 14.45 -15.21 -1.24
CA SER A 183 13.71 -15.90 -0.19
C SER A 183 12.53 -15.07 0.34
N SER A 184 11.35 -15.69 0.44
CA SER A 184 10.18 -15.08 1.06
C SER A 184 9.67 -15.93 2.22
N THR A 185 8.90 -15.33 3.12
CA THR A 185 8.33 -16.00 4.30
C THR A 185 6.82 -15.84 4.34
N ILE A 186 6.10 -16.89 4.73
CA ILE A 186 4.71 -16.80 5.18
C ILE A 186 4.69 -17.10 6.68
N ASP A 187 4.19 -16.16 7.47
CA ASP A 187 4.03 -16.27 8.91
C ASP A 187 2.55 -16.39 9.27
N VAL A 188 2.13 -17.56 9.74
CA VAL A 188 0.72 -17.80 10.12
C VAL A 188 0.62 -17.71 11.64
N GLU A 189 0.25 -16.54 12.14
CA GLU A 189 0.31 -16.26 13.57
C GLU A 189 -0.78 -17.01 14.37
N ASP A 190 -1.96 -17.24 13.77
CA ASP A 190 -3.07 -17.95 14.42
C ASP A 190 -2.90 -19.49 14.36
N PRO A 191 -2.91 -20.21 15.50
CA PRO A 191 -2.81 -21.68 15.53
C PRO A 191 -3.93 -22.43 14.80
N SER A 192 -5.07 -21.77 14.62
CA SER A 192 -6.24 -22.29 13.91
C SER A 192 -6.27 -21.89 12.44
N GLY A 193 -5.43 -20.93 12.03
CA GLY A 193 -5.32 -20.48 10.66
C GLY A 193 -4.52 -21.45 9.79
N SER A 194 -4.82 -21.45 8.49
CA SER A 194 -3.99 -22.13 7.50
C SER A 194 -3.82 -21.32 6.23
N VAL A 195 -2.69 -21.48 5.55
CA VAL A 195 -2.47 -20.92 4.22
C VAL A 195 -2.35 -22.07 3.22
N THR A 196 -3.31 -22.15 2.29
CA THR A 196 -3.26 -23.12 1.19
C THR A 196 -2.77 -22.42 -0.07
N ILE A 197 -1.68 -22.93 -0.64
CA ILE A 197 -1.18 -22.51 -1.96
C ILE A 197 -1.60 -23.58 -2.96
N SER A 198 -2.45 -23.21 -3.92
CA SER A 198 -2.99 -24.14 -4.91
C SER A 198 -2.09 -24.28 -6.15
N ASP A 199 -1.22 -23.30 -6.38
CA ASP A 199 -0.33 -23.26 -7.54
C ASP A 199 0.96 -24.06 -7.36
N ASP A 200 1.52 -24.48 -8.50
CA ASP A 200 2.89 -24.92 -8.56
C ASP A 200 3.83 -23.74 -8.24
N LEU A 201 4.51 -23.82 -7.09
CA LEU A 201 5.59 -22.90 -6.76
C LEU A 201 6.73 -23.06 -7.78
N THR A 202 6.89 -22.08 -8.67
CA THR A 202 7.97 -22.04 -9.67
C THR A 202 8.91 -20.86 -9.38
N GLY A 203 10.22 -21.09 -9.46
CA GLY A 203 11.24 -20.05 -9.28
C GLY A 203 12.50 -20.53 -8.54
N PRO A 204 13.58 -19.71 -8.53
CA PRO A 204 14.80 -19.99 -7.77
C PRO A 204 14.68 -19.66 -6.27
N THR A 205 13.54 -19.10 -5.86
CA THR A 205 13.30 -18.49 -4.55
C THR A 205 12.92 -19.54 -3.51
N ASN A 206 13.46 -19.41 -2.29
CA ASN A 206 13.03 -20.23 -1.15
C ASN A 206 11.72 -19.68 -0.54
N LEU A 207 10.81 -20.58 -0.14
CA LEU A 207 9.67 -20.24 0.70
C LEU A 207 9.92 -20.78 2.11
N ASN A 208 9.98 -19.88 3.10
CA ASN A 208 9.98 -20.25 4.51
C ASN A 208 8.56 -20.15 5.06
N THR A 209 8.24 -21.00 6.03
CA THR A 209 7.02 -20.88 6.82
C THR A 209 7.36 -20.75 8.30
N THR A 210 6.69 -19.82 8.97
CA THR A 210 6.79 -19.58 10.41
C THR A 210 5.40 -19.46 11.03
N GLY A 211 5.36 -19.21 12.33
CA GLY A 211 4.10 -19.03 13.05
C GLY A 211 3.59 -20.31 13.68
N SER A 212 2.38 -20.22 14.26
CA SER A 212 1.75 -21.32 14.98
C SER A 212 0.66 -22.04 14.18
N GLY A 213 0.20 -21.42 13.08
CA GLY A 213 -0.73 -21.98 12.12
C GLY A 213 -0.07 -22.95 11.13
N LYS A 214 -0.82 -23.31 10.07
CA LYS A 214 -0.46 -24.37 9.12
C LYS A 214 -0.24 -23.91 7.70
#